data_AF-A0A2N4WWU9-F1
#
_entry.id   AF-A0A2N4WWU9-F1
#
_cell.length_a   1.000
_cell.length_b   1.000
_cell.length_c   1.000
_cell.angle_alpha   90.00
_cell.angle_beta   90.00
_cell.angle_gamma   90.00
#
_symmetry.space_group_name_H-M   'P 1'
#
loop_
_entity.id
_entity.type
_entity.pdbx_description
1 polymer ?
#
loop_
_entity_poly.entity_id
_entity_poly.type
_entity_poly.pdbx_seq_one_letter_code
_entity_poly.pdbx_strand_id
1 'polypeptide(L)'
;MTAPTGQAREQESIMKRIITAATGIVLLAACSGGNTDADGNGEISANEVAAKAKAEIPKPQAGLYKTTVTMTGLDIPGLPPEMKGHGAGMTTTTEDCMTQAEVDKGFEELVKQGQDGECTYERFDLADGKLDAVMNCKADGRIARMEMAGTTTTTGADLTAKMAMEFDGAGKGTMSFSAKHERIGDCPAK
;
A
#
# COMPACT_ATOMS: atom_id res chain seq x y z
N MET A 1 72.87 47.22 -20.87
CA MET A 1 72.29 46.31 -19.86
C MET A 1 72.45 44.90 -20.42
N THR A 2 73.63 44.31 -20.18
CA THR A 2 73.87 43.25 -19.18
C THR A 2 73.20 41.91 -19.54
N ALA A 3 74.05 40.97 -19.94
CA ALA A 3 73.85 39.51 -19.94
C ALA A 3 73.60 38.98 -18.49
N PRO A 4 73.42 37.66 -18.18
CA PRO A 4 73.77 36.51 -19.03
C PRO A 4 72.93 35.18 -18.90
N THR A 5 73.26 34.23 -19.79
CA THR A 5 73.34 32.73 -19.68
C THR A 5 72.26 31.85 -19.03
N GLY A 6 71.90 30.76 -19.74
CA GLY A 6 71.97 29.39 -19.19
C GLY A 6 70.74 28.47 -19.33
N GLN A 7 70.91 27.37 -20.08
CA GLN A 7 70.49 25.97 -19.81
C GLN A 7 69.03 25.68 -19.35
N ALA A 8 68.23 24.99 -20.18
CA ALA A 8 68.12 23.53 -20.32
C ALA A 8 67.09 22.88 -19.37
N ARG A 9 66.35 21.92 -19.93
CA ARG A 9 65.37 20.99 -19.30
C ARG A 9 63.98 21.56 -19.07
N GLU A 10 63.12 21.53 -20.09
CA GLU A 10 61.72 21.23 -19.84
C GLU A 10 60.99 20.89 -21.16
N GLN A 11 60.05 19.95 -21.07
CA GLN A 11 58.98 19.71 -22.05
C GLN A 11 59.30 18.94 -23.34
N GLU A 12 59.75 17.68 -23.27
CA GLU A 12 59.34 16.67 -24.27
C GLU A 12 59.41 15.26 -23.66
N SER A 13 58.26 14.68 -23.39
CA SER A 13 57.93 13.28 -23.72
C SER A 13 56.58 12.95 -23.10
N ILE A 14 55.57 13.37 -23.85
CA ILE A 14 54.15 13.31 -23.60
C ILE A 14 53.66 11.85 -23.46
N MET A 15 52.60 11.70 -22.65
CA MET A 15 51.63 10.59 -22.60
C MET A 15 51.92 9.38 -21.71
N LYS A 16 52.21 9.64 -20.43
CA LYS A 16 52.03 8.67 -19.34
C LYS A 16 51.28 9.36 -18.18
N ARG A 17 50.05 8.88 -17.92
CA ARG A 17 49.23 9.06 -16.69
C ARG A 17 48.50 10.39 -16.50
N ILE A 18 47.36 10.28 -15.77
CA ILE A 18 46.33 11.27 -15.38
C ILE A 18 45.09 11.17 -16.30
N ILE A 19 44.08 10.34 -16.01
CA ILE A 19 43.05 10.46 -14.95
C ILE A 19 42.27 11.77 -15.04
N THR A 20 41.17 11.78 -15.82
CA THR A 20 39.87 12.44 -15.53
C THR A 20 38.96 12.18 -16.73
N ALA A 21 37.99 11.26 -16.61
CA ALA A 21 36.62 11.53 -16.13
C ALA A 21 35.72 12.08 -17.25
N ALA A 22 35.07 11.17 -17.99
CA ALA A 22 33.76 11.38 -18.60
C ALA A 22 33.31 10.09 -19.29
N THR A 23 32.01 9.81 -19.18
CA THR A 23 31.22 8.82 -19.95
C THR A 23 31.13 7.41 -19.35
N GLY A 24 30.00 7.15 -18.71
CA GLY A 24 29.58 5.83 -18.24
C GLY A 24 28.16 5.95 -17.67
N ILE A 25 27.19 5.77 -18.56
CA ILE A 25 25.75 5.97 -18.36
C ILE A 25 25.20 5.25 -17.12
N VAL A 26 24.41 6.01 -16.39
CA VAL A 26 23.36 5.63 -15.43
C VAL A 26 22.84 4.20 -15.64
N LEU A 27 23.16 3.31 -14.72
CA LEU A 27 22.29 2.18 -14.35
C LEU A 27 21.87 2.40 -12.91
N LEU A 28 21.03 3.42 -12.69
CA LEU A 28 20.00 3.33 -11.65
C LEU A 28 19.07 2.21 -12.09
N ALA A 29 19.46 0.96 -11.81
CA ALA A 29 18.52 -0.14 -11.78
C ALA A 29 17.55 0.17 -10.65
N ALA A 30 16.45 0.80 -11.04
CA ALA A 30 15.18 0.90 -10.36
C ALA A 30 15.25 0.73 -8.84
N CYS A 31 15.41 1.85 -8.13
CA CYS A 31 14.60 2.03 -6.94
C CYS A 31 13.13 1.96 -7.38
N SER A 32 12.54 0.77 -7.48
CA SER A 32 11.09 0.61 -7.54
C SER A 32 10.55 0.80 -6.14
N GLY A 33 10.63 2.03 -5.64
CA GLY A 33 9.87 2.46 -4.48
C GLY A 33 8.40 2.33 -4.86
N GLY A 34 7.75 1.28 -4.37
CA GLY A 34 6.31 1.17 -4.45
C GLY A 34 5.77 -0.19 -4.85
N ASN A 35 6.41 -1.00 -5.70
CA ASN A 35 5.77 -2.23 -6.22
C ASN A 35 5.86 -3.41 -5.24
N THR A 36 4.82 -4.23 -5.11
CA THR A 36 4.80 -5.43 -4.23
C THR A 36 5.23 -6.71 -4.94
N ASP A 37 5.14 -6.75 -6.27
CA ASP A 37 5.76 -7.80 -7.09
C ASP A 37 7.28 -7.65 -7.02
N ALA A 38 7.88 -8.42 -6.12
CA ALA A 38 9.29 -8.35 -5.74
C ALA A 38 10.14 -9.32 -6.57
N ASP A 39 9.53 -10.38 -7.12
CA ASP A 39 10.21 -11.34 -8.00
C ASP A 39 10.07 -11.00 -9.50
N GLY A 40 9.20 -10.04 -9.85
CA GLY A 40 9.00 -9.52 -11.20
C GLY A 40 8.22 -10.48 -12.10
N ASN A 41 7.46 -11.42 -11.52
CA ASN A 41 6.70 -12.42 -12.27
C ASN A 41 5.37 -11.88 -12.83
N GLY A 42 4.96 -10.67 -12.43
CA GLY A 42 3.72 -10.02 -12.85
C GLY A 42 2.48 -10.42 -12.05
N GLU A 43 2.64 -11.19 -10.98
CA GLU A 43 1.61 -11.63 -10.04
C GLU A 43 1.98 -11.16 -8.63
N ILE A 44 0.99 -10.70 -7.86
CA ILE A 44 1.20 -10.32 -6.46
C ILE A 44 0.83 -11.51 -5.58
N SER A 45 1.83 -12.22 -5.06
CA SER A 45 1.61 -13.37 -4.19
C SER A 45 1.31 -12.98 -2.75
N ALA A 46 0.66 -13.88 -1.99
CA ALA A 46 0.42 -13.71 -0.55
C ALA A 46 1.71 -13.44 0.24
N ASN A 47 2.79 -14.12 -0.13
CA ASN A 47 4.07 -14.01 0.57
C ASN A 47 4.68 -12.63 0.37
N GLU A 48 4.55 -12.04 -0.83
CA GLU A 48 5.05 -10.71 -1.11
C GLU A 48 4.26 -9.62 -0.40
N VAL A 49 2.92 -9.74 -0.40
CA VAL A 49 2.04 -8.85 0.37
C VAL A 49 2.40 -8.92 1.86
N ALA A 50 2.55 -10.12 2.42
CA ALA A 50 2.89 -10.31 3.82
C ALA A 50 4.29 -9.77 4.15
N ALA A 51 5.28 -10.02 3.31
CA ALA A 51 6.64 -9.52 3.48
C ALA A 51 6.67 -7.99 3.49
N LYS A 52 5.94 -7.35 2.57
CA LYS A 52 5.84 -5.89 2.50
C LYS A 52 5.05 -5.31 3.66
N ALA A 53 3.91 -5.90 4.01
CA ALA A 53 3.13 -5.51 5.18
C ALA A 53 3.96 -5.54 6.46
N LYS A 54 4.77 -6.58 6.65
CA LYS A 54 5.69 -6.72 7.79
C LYS A 54 6.81 -5.66 7.80
N ALA A 55 7.27 -5.23 6.63
CA ALA A 55 8.33 -4.23 6.51
C ALA A 55 7.81 -2.80 6.70
N GLU A 56 6.62 -2.50 6.18
CA GLU A 56 6.14 -1.13 5.96
C GLU A 56 4.99 -0.72 6.89
N ILE A 57 4.19 -1.66 7.44
CA ILE A 57 3.15 -1.31 8.42
C ILE A 57 3.77 -1.29 9.83
N PRO A 58 3.64 -0.17 10.57
CA PRO A 58 4.02 -0.13 11.98
C PRO A 58 3.25 -1.18 12.77
N LYS A 59 3.93 -1.94 13.63
CA LYS A 59 3.27 -2.92 14.49
C LYS A 59 2.17 -2.24 15.33
N PRO A 60 0.93 -2.76 15.31
CA PRO A 60 -0.14 -2.21 16.12
C PRO A 60 0.14 -2.41 17.61
N GLN A 61 -0.40 -1.55 18.45
CA GLN A 61 -0.32 -1.71 19.91
C GLN A 61 -1.44 -2.63 20.40
N ALA A 62 -1.20 -3.43 21.44
CA ALA A 62 -2.30 -4.16 22.09
C ALA A 62 -3.26 -3.16 22.78
N GLY A 63 -4.55 -3.48 22.79
CA GLY A 63 -5.58 -2.64 23.41
C GLY A 63 -6.98 -2.85 22.87
N LEU A 64 -7.91 -2.05 23.38
CA LEU A 64 -9.27 -1.96 22.86
C LEU A 64 -9.26 -1.04 21.64
N TYR A 65 -9.80 -1.54 20.53
CA TYR A 65 -9.93 -0.80 19.30
C TYR A 65 -11.40 -0.58 18.96
N LYS A 66 -11.68 0.61 18.43
CA LYS A 66 -12.97 0.97 17.88
C LYS A 66 -12.86 1.02 16.37
N THR A 67 -13.66 0.24 15.68
CA THR A 67 -13.80 0.27 14.22
C THR A 67 -15.11 0.95 13.88
N THR A 68 -15.05 2.05 13.15
CA THR A 68 -16.19 2.82 12.67
C THR A 68 -16.23 2.71 11.16
N VAL A 69 -17.19 1.96 10.63
CA VAL A 69 -17.42 1.82 9.19
C VAL A 69 -18.61 2.68 8.81
N THR A 70 -18.39 3.66 7.94
CA THR A 70 -19.42 4.55 7.41
C THR A 70 -19.58 4.26 5.93
N MET A 71 -20.80 3.96 5.49
CA MET A 71 -21.10 3.93 4.07
C MET A 71 -21.10 5.38 3.56
N THR A 72 -20.34 5.67 2.51
CA THR A 72 -20.16 7.02 1.97
C THR A 72 -20.90 7.22 0.65
N GLY A 73 -21.29 6.15 -0.03
CA GLY A 73 -22.05 6.27 -1.27
C GLY A 73 -22.50 4.94 -1.87
N LEU A 74 -23.54 5.04 -2.69
CA LEU A 74 -24.09 3.96 -3.50
C LEU A 74 -24.42 4.52 -4.89
N ASP A 75 -23.85 3.93 -5.93
CA ASP A 75 -24.12 4.27 -7.33
C ASP A 75 -24.45 2.99 -8.10
N ILE A 76 -25.75 2.71 -8.28
CA ILE A 76 -26.25 1.58 -9.07
C ILE A 76 -27.09 2.13 -10.23
N PRO A 77 -26.87 1.67 -11.47
CA PRO A 77 -27.67 2.08 -12.62
C PRO A 77 -29.16 1.77 -12.39
N GLY A 78 -30.03 2.70 -12.82
CA GLY A 78 -31.48 2.56 -12.64
C GLY A 78 -32.00 2.97 -11.25
N LEU A 79 -31.13 3.28 -10.28
CA LEU A 79 -31.57 3.92 -9.04
C LEU A 79 -31.94 5.39 -9.28
N PRO A 80 -33.02 5.88 -8.65
CA PRO A 80 -33.33 7.30 -8.60
C PRO A 80 -32.15 8.12 -8.06
N PRO A 81 -31.91 9.35 -8.54
CA PRO A 81 -30.80 10.18 -8.06
C PRO A 81 -30.89 10.52 -6.57
N GLU A 82 -32.10 10.56 -6.01
CA GLU A 82 -32.34 10.68 -4.56
C GLU A 82 -31.92 9.46 -3.74
N MET A 83 -31.67 8.32 -4.41
CA MET A 83 -31.09 7.11 -3.83
C MET A 83 -29.58 7.01 -4.05
N LYS A 84 -28.97 7.88 -4.88
CA LYS A 84 -27.51 7.99 -4.98
C LYS A 84 -26.98 8.58 -3.68
N GLY A 85 -26.29 7.76 -2.89
CA GLY A 85 -25.93 8.10 -1.51
C GLY A 85 -27.01 7.74 -0.48
N HIS A 86 -28.02 6.94 -0.83
CA HIS A 86 -28.90 6.35 0.18
C HIS A 86 -28.08 5.49 1.13
N GLY A 87 -28.17 5.77 2.44
CA GLY A 87 -27.34 5.19 3.48
C GLY A 87 -25.92 5.79 3.57
N ALA A 88 -25.59 6.82 2.80
CA ALA A 88 -24.42 7.66 3.07
C ALA A 88 -24.57 8.27 4.49
N GLY A 89 -23.55 8.08 5.32
CA GLY A 89 -23.58 8.45 6.74
C GLY A 89 -24.10 7.35 7.67
N MET A 90 -24.65 6.25 7.14
CA MET A 90 -24.93 5.07 7.95
C MET A 90 -23.62 4.53 8.49
N THR A 91 -23.49 4.53 9.81
CA THR A 91 -22.26 4.21 10.51
C THR A 91 -22.50 3.02 11.42
N THR A 92 -21.67 2.00 11.28
CA THR A 92 -21.61 0.87 12.20
C THR A 92 -20.32 1.00 13.00
N THR A 93 -20.44 0.84 14.32
CA THR A 93 -19.29 0.84 15.22
C THR A 93 -19.18 -0.52 15.89
N THR A 94 -18.00 -1.11 15.85
CA THR A 94 -17.65 -2.28 16.64
C THR A 94 -16.44 -1.95 17.52
N GLU A 95 -16.41 -2.57 18.70
CA GLU A 95 -15.27 -2.48 19.59
C GLU A 95 -14.72 -3.89 19.79
N ASP A 96 -13.45 -4.07 19.44
CA ASP A 96 -12.79 -5.35 19.45
C ASP A 96 -11.46 -5.25 20.20
N CYS A 97 -11.18 -6.27 20.99
CA CYS A 97 -9.98 -6.32 21.82
C CYS A 97 -8.85 -6.98 21.06
N MET A 98 -7.81 -6.20 20.76
CA MET A 98 -6.59 -6.69 20.14
C MET A 98 -5.58 -7.09 21.23
N THR A 99 -5.32 -8.38 21.34
CA THR A 99 -4.37 -8.96 22.27
C THR A 99 -2.94 -8.85 21.75
N GLN A 100 -1.97 -8.91 22.66
CA GLN A 100 -0.56 -8.94 22.28
C GLN A 100 -0.22 -10.15 21.39
N ALA A 101 -0.89 -11.30 21.62
CA ALA A 101 -0.70 -12.47 20.77
C ALA A 101 -1.14 -12.24 19.32
N GLU A 102 -2.19 -11.43 19.09
CA GLU A 102 -2.62 -11.05 17.74
C GLU A 102 -1.67 -10.06 17.10
N VAL A 103 -1.15 -9.09 17.87
CA VAL A 103 -0.08 -8.19 17.43
C VAL A 103 1.17 -8.97 17.02
N ASP A 104 1.53 -10.00 17.79
CA ASP A 104 2.72 -10.81 17.57
C ASP A 104 2.56 -11.77 16.39
N LYS A 105 1.35 -12.30 16.15
CA LYS A 105 1.01 -13.04 14.92
C LYS A 105 1.15 -12.15 13.68
N GLY A 106 0.87 -10.86 13.83
CA GLY A 106 1.13 -9.85 12.81
C GLY A 106 0.27 -9.97 11.55
N PHE A 107 0.64 -9.21 10.52
CA PHE A 107 -0.12 -9.07 9.27
C PHE A 107 -0.18 -10.34 8.41
N GLU A 108 0.71 -11.30 8.66
CA GLU A 108 0.78 -12.54 7.87
C GLU A 108 -0.49 -13.39 8.00
N GLU A 109 -1.08 -13.43 9.20
CA GLU A 109 -2.35 -14.13 9.43
C GLU A 109 -3.53 -13.40 8.77
N LEU A 110 -3.52 -12.06 8.82
CA LEU A 110 -4.56 -11.24 8.19
C LEU A 110 -4.55 -11.40 6.66
N VAL A 111 -3.37 -11.45 6.05
CA VAL A 111 -3.21 -11.71 4.60
C VAL A 111 -3.68 -13.12 4.25
N LYS A 112 -3.38 -14.12 5.08
CA LYS A 112 -3.87 -15.50 4.87
C LYS A 112 -5.40 -15.58 4.93
N GLN A 113 -6.02 -14.95 5.92
CA GLN A 113 -7.48 -14.91 6.06
C GLN A 113 -8.17 -14.13 4.92
N GLY A 114 -7.56 -13.05 4.43
CA GLY A 114 -8.05 -12.31 3.27
C GLY A 114 -7.97 -13.10 1.95
N GLN A 115 -7.24 -14.23 1.95
CA GLN A 115 -7.01 -15.10 0.81
C GLN A 115 -7.60 -16.50 1.00
N ASP A 116 -8.67 -16.68 1.78
CA ASP A 116 -9.43 -17.93 1.88
C ASP A 116 -10.19 -18.29 0.58
N GLY A 117 -9.48 -18.25 -0.55
CA GLY A 117 -9.81 -18.85 -1.83
C GLY A 117 -10.42 -17.91 -2.86
N GLU A 118 -10.97 -16.78 -2.44
CA GLU A 118 -11.88 -16.03 -3.31
C GLU A 118 -11.34 -14.67 -3.79
N CYS A 119 -10.34 -14.06 -3.15
CA CYS A 119 -9.78 -12.76 -3.56
C CYS A 119 -8.36 -12.86 -4.14
N THR A 120 -8.14 -12.25 -5.32
CA THR A 120 -6.81 -12.09 -5.94
C THR A 120 -6.37 -10.63 -5.88
N TYR A 121 -5.11 -10.36 -5.52
CA TYR A 121 -4.53 -9.02 -5.54
C TYR A 121 -4.16 -8.61 -6.96
N GLU A 122 -4.68 -7.47 -7.42
CA GLU A 122 -4.25 -6.80 -8.65
C GLU A 122 -3.22 -5.72 -8.37
N ARG A 123 -3.38 -5.01 -7.25
CA ARG A 123 -2.43 -4.02 -6.76
C ARG A 123 -2.34 -4.12 -5.26
N PHE A 124 -1.14 -3.95 -4.75
CA PHE A 124 -0.91 -3.72 -3.34
C PHE A 124 0.32 -2.83 -3.29
N ASP A 125 0.18 -1.62 -2.79
CA ASP A 125 1.24 -0.66 -2.59
C ASP A 125 1.12 -0.16 -1.17
N LEU A 126 2.24 -0.24 -0.45
CA LEU A 126 2.29 0.08 0.95
C LEU A 126 3.66 0.68 1.22
N ALA A 127 3.69 1.95 1.56
CA ALA A 127 4.90 2.70 1.83
C ALA A 127 4.59 3.85 2.79
N ASP A 128 5.47 4.09 3.76
CA ASP A 128 5.33 5.18 4.74
C ASP A 128 3.96 5.16 5.47
N GLY A 129 3.43 3.96 5.73
CA GLY A 129 2.11 3.78 6.34
C GLY A 129 0.93 4.20 5.45
N LYS A 130 1.12 4.43 4.15
CA LYS A 130 0.04 4.64 3.17
C LYS A 130 -0.24 3.35 2.43
N LEU A 131 -1.50 2.93 2.44
CA LEU A 131 -1.98 1.74 1.74
C LEU A 131 -2.73 2.16 0.47
N ASP A 132 -2.46 1.50 -0.65
CA ASP A 132 -3.27 1.47 -1.87
C ASP A 132 -3.34 0.02 -2.35
N ALA A 133 -4.51 -0.59 -2.31
CA ALA A 133 -4.71 -1.98 -2.66
C ALA A 133 -5.92 -2.14 -3.57
N VAL A 134 -5.80 -3.01 -4.56
CA VAL A 134 -6.88 -3.43 -5.43
C VAL A 134 -6.94 -4.95 -5.39
N MET A 135 -8.11 -5.47 -5.02
CA MET A 135 -8.39 -6.89 -5.02
C MET A 135 -9.59 -7.19 -5.92
N ASN A 136 -9.56 -8.34 -6.56
CA ASN A 136 -10.70 -8.90 -7.29
C ASN A 136 -11.17 -10.13 -6.54
N CYS A 137 -12.31 -10.01 -5.86
CA CYS A 137 -12.94 -11.06 -5.07
C CYS A 137 -14.02 -11.76 -5.88
N LYS A 138 -14.00 -13.09 -5.92
CA LYS A 138 -15.08 -13.94 -6.40
C LYS A 138 -16.12 -14.05 -5.29
N ALA A 139 -17.38 -13.79 -5.59
CA ALA A 139 -18.48 -14.03 -4.67
C ALA A 139 -19.68 -14.50 -5.50
N ASP A 140 -20.22 -15.68 -5.18
CA ASP A 140 -21.36 -16.29 -5.88
C ASP A 140 -21.20 -16.34 -7.42
N GLY A 141 -19.99 -16.65 -7.90
CA GLY A 141 -19.68 -16.72 -9.33
C GLY A 141 -19.53 -15.36 -10.04
N ARG A 142 -19.61 -14.24 -9.32
CA ARG A 142 -19.37 -12.88 -9.82
C ARG A 142 -18.03 -12.36 -9.29
N ILE A 143 -17.40 -11.45 -10.05
CA ILE A 143 -16.21 -10.73 -9.59
C ILE A 143 -16.64 -9.39 -9.01
N ALA A 144 -16.32 -9.17 -7.74
CA ALA A 144 -16.35 -7.90 -7.06
C ALA A 144 -14.94 -7.31 -7.02
N ARG A 145 -14.75 -6.15 -7.66
CA ARG A 145 -13.49 -5.41 -7.59
C ARG A 145 -13.53 -4.49 -6.37
N MET A 146 -12.58 -4.64 -5.47
CA MET A 146 -12.44 -3.81 -4.27
C MET A 146 -11.16 -2.99 -4.34
N GLU A 147 -11.30 -1.67 -4.35
CA GLU A 147 -10.21 -0.71 -4.27
C GLU A 147 -10.19 -0.14 -2.85
N MET A 148 -9.05 -0.18 -2.17
CA MET A 148 -8.86 0.33 -0.82
C MET A 148 -7.66 1.26 -0.80
N ALA A 149 -7.82 2.44 -0.20
CA ALA A 149 -6.72 3.37 -0.02
C ALA A 149 -6.84 4.05 1.33
N GLY A 150 -5.71 4.34 1.98
CA GLY A 150 -5.74 5.00 3.28
C GLY A 150 -4.39 5.09 3.96
N THR A 151 -4.44 5.37 5.26
CA THR A 151 -3.25 5.46 6.11
C THR A 151 -3.38 4.53 7.31
N THR A 152 -2.25 3.98 7.73
CA THR A 152 -2.10 3.07 8.86
C THR A 152 -1.04 3.63 9.80
N THR A 153 -1.30 3.54 11.09
CA THR A 153 -0.43 3.98 12.18
C THR A 153 -0.33 2.88 13.23
N THR A 154 0.53 3.04 14.23
CA THR A 154 0.65 2.09 15.35
C THR A 154 -0.62 1.96 16.20
N THR A 155 -1.50 2.96 16.19
CA THR A 155 -2.70 3.02 17.03
C THR A 155 -4.00 3.13 16.24
N GLY A 156 -3.96 2.95 14.92
CA GLY A 156 -5.17 3.04 14.11
C GLY A 156 -4.93 3.06 12.61
N ALA A 157 -6.01 3.13 11.85
CA ALA A 157 -6.03 3.28 10.41
C ALA A 157 -7.22 4.12 9.97
N ASP A 158 -7.06 4.86 8.88
CA ASP A 158 -8.13 5.57 8.19
C ASP A 158 -8.12 5.12 6.74
N LEU A 159 -9.14 4.34 6.37
CA LEU A 159 -9.23 3.64 5.09
C LEU A 159 -10.49 4.09 4.36
N THR A 160 -10.39 4.21 3.05
CA THR A 160 -11.50 4.34 2.13
C THR A 160 -11.55 3.10 1.24
N ALA A 161 -12.74 2.58 1.00
CA ALA A 161 -12.95 1.42 0.16
C ALA A 161 -14.03 1.71 -0.88
N LYS A 162 -13.81 1.24 -2.11
CA LYS A 162 -14.79 1.24 -3.20
C LYS A 162 -14.93 -0.17 -3.72
N MET A 163 -16.15 -0.67 -3.73
CA MET A 163 -16.47 -2.00 -4.22
C MET A 163 -17.35 -1.86 -5.47
N ALA A 164 -16.85 -2.31 -6.60
CA ALA A 164 -17.59 -2.41 -7.84
C ALA A 164 -18.03 -3.85 -8.09
N MET A 165 -19.33 -4.07 -8.30
CA MET A 165 -19.92 -5.39 -8.51
C MET A 165 -21.15 -5.32 -9.42
N GLU A 166 -21.54 -6.46 -9.99
CA GLU A 166 -22.77 -6.56 -10.77
C GLU A 166 -23.97 -6.88 -9.85
N PHE A 167 -24.99 -6.03 -9.92
CA PHE A 167 -26.25 -6.19 -9.20
C PHE A 167 -27.29 -6.83 -10.10
N ASP A 168 -27.99 -7.83 -9.57
CA ASP A 168 -29.02 -8.56 -10.30
C ASP A 168 -30.13 -7.61 -10.77
N GLY A 169 -30.34 -7.57 -12.10
CA GLY A 169 -31.36 -6.72 -12.72
C GLY A 169 -31.03 -5.22 -12.82
N ALA A 170 -29.90 -4.76 -12.25
CA ALA A 170 -29.51 -3.35 -12.23
C ALA A 170 -28.14 -3.06 -12.90
N GLY A 171 -27.36 -4.09 -13.23
CA GLY A 171 -26.07 -3.95 -13.90
C GLY A 171 -24.93 -3.59 -12.94
N LYS A 172 -23.81 -3.07 -13.47
CA LYS A 172 -22.61 -2.72 -12.68
C LYS A 172 -22.89 -1.52 -11.78
N GLY A 173 -22.77 -1.71 -10.48
CA GLY A 173 -22.85 -0.65 -9.48
C GLY A 173 -21.59 -0.55 -8.63
N THR A 174 -21.45 0.56 -7.90
CA THR A 174 -20.35 0.82 -6.99
C THR A 174 -20.87 1.21 -5.61
N MET A 175 -20.29 0.60 -4.57
CA MET A 175 -20.50 0.96 -3.18
C MET A 175 -19.23 1.61 -2.64
N SER A 176 -19.35 2.67 -1.84
CA SER A 176 -18.21 3.35 -1.23
C SER A 176 -18.35 3.37 0.29
N PHE A 177 -17.24 3.15 0.98
CA PHE A 177 -17.15 3.09 2.43
C PHE A 177 -15.92 3.84 2.92
N SER A 178 -15.99 4.34 4.15
CA SER A 178 -14.84 4.78 4.93
C SER A 178 -14.80 3.99 6.23
N ALA A 179 -13.63 3.48 6.60
CA ALA A 179 -13.40 2.74 7.83
C ALA A 179 -12.34 3.46 8.64
N LYS A 180 -12.71 3.90 9.84
CA LYS A 180 -11.78 4.45 10.84
C LYS A 180 -11.58 3.42 11.94
N HIS A 181 -10.35 2.98 12.11
CA HIS A 181 -9.95 2.05 13.16
C HIS A 181 -9.05 2.81 14.14
N GLU A 182 -9.38 2.85 15.42
CA GLU A 182 -8.61 3.61 16.41
C GLU A 182 -8.53 2.90 17.76
N ARG A 183 -7.35 2.92 18.38
CA ARG A 183 -7.15 2.42 19.74
C ARG A 183 -7.81 3.38 20.72
N ILE A 184 -8.82 2.89 21.44
CA ILE A 184 -9.58 3.67 22.42
C ILE A 184 -9.17 3.39 23.88
N GLY A 185 -8.25 2.46 24.12
CA GLY A 185 -7.71 2.22 25.46
C GLY A 185 -7.10 0.83 25.62
N ASP A 186 -6.97 0.42 26.87
CA ASP A 186 -6.63 -0.96 27.21
C ASP A 186 -7.87 -1.84 27.15
N CYS A 187 -7.68 -3.13 26.91
CA CYS A 187 -8.77 -4.09 26.97
C CYS A 187 -9.40 -4.14 28.36
N PRO A 188 -10.74 -4.20 28.47
CA PRO A 188 -11.39 -4.39 29.76
C PRO A 188 -10.86 -5.67 30.42
N ALA A 189 -10.63 -5.59 31.74
CA ALA A 189 -10.27 -6.75 32.53
C ALA A 189 -11.39 -7.79 32.43
N LYS A 190 -11.06 -9.00 31.99
CA LYS A 190 -11.98 -10.15 32.00
C LYS A 190 -12.20 -10.66 33.41
#